data_AF-A0A319C7E4-F1
#
_entry.id   AF-A0A319C7E4-F1
#
_cell.length_a   1.000
_cell.length_b   1.000
_cell.length_c   1.000
_cell.angle_alpha   90.00
_cell.angle_beta   90.00
_cell.angle_gamma   90.00
#
_symmetry.space_group_name_H-M   'P 1'
#
loop_
_entity.id
_entity.type
_entity.pdbx_description
1 polymer ?
#
loop_
_entity_poly.entity_id
_entity_poly.type
_entity_poly.pdbx_seq_one_letter_code
_entity_poly.pdbx_strand_id
1 'polypeptide(L)'
;MSFELPSKPHEPLMGGAEEEDYHDEPAPPRHRNANPRSTLILCGWMLLGFLIAVIVFGLGVSIGKGIPTRKREGLLIPDGEVQIRMEYNSTFSQHPSPETDAAWASLFPKGVGFVKHPTLAPELSGLVVFHALHCLNALREVYYAAMDGQLSHAADEHDHMKDPHHVRHCFDYLRQSLMCAADTNLEPVDKELQGVTGWGYSRTCRDYQSVKAWAEANWSNDPS
;
A
#
# COMPACT_ATOMS: atom_id res chain seq x y z
N MET A 1 7.29 57.06 5.24
CA MET A 1 7.80 58.22 4.47
C MET A 1 8.88 58.84 5.35
N SER A 2 10.11 59.05 4.92
CA SER A 2 10.49 59.59 3.62
C SER A 2 11.96 59.30 3.31
N PHE A 3 12.22 59.20 2.02
CA PHE A 3 13.48 59.56 1.38
C PHE A 3 13.72 61.07 1.54
N GLU A 4 14.97 61.52 1.58
CA GLU A 4 15.38 62.77 0.91
C GLU A 4 16.91 62.89 0.76
N LEU A 5 17.29 63.41 -0.41
CA LEU A 5 18.62 63.60 -1.00
C LEU A 5 19.32 64.87 -0.45
N PRO A 6 20.58 65.14 -0.83
CA PRO A 6 20.77 66.23 -1.80
C PRO A 6 21.96 66.07 -2.77
N SER A 7 22.19 67.13 -3.54
CA SER A 7 22.67 67.22 -4.92
C SER A 7 23.94 68.07 -5.14
N LYS A 8 24.63 67.83 -6.28
CA LYS A 8 25.35 68.76 -7.20
C LYS A 8 26.66 69.46 -6.72
N PRO A 9 27.47 70.12 -7.61
CA PRO A 9 27.77 69.94 -9.04
C PRO A 9 29.29 70.06 -9.41
N HIS A 10 29.60 70.16 -10.72
CA HIS A 10 30.84 69.96 -11.50
C HIS A 10 31.88 71.12 -11.63
N GLU A 11 33.14 70.71 -11.95
CA GLU A 11 34.21 71.31 -12.83
C GLU A 11 34.95 72.61 -12.41
N PRO A 12 36.18 72.97 -12.94
CA PRO A 12 36.84 72.55 -14.20
C PRO A 12 38.41 72.37 -14.25
N LEU A 13 38.85 71.72 -15.34
CA LEU A 13 40.00 71.87 -16.29
C LEU A 13 41.40 72.49 -15.98
N MET A 14 42.40 71.75 -16.55
CA MET A 14 43.64 72.14 -17.28
C MET A 14 44.94 72.49 -16.52
N GLY A 15 46.00 71.73 -16.86
CA GLY A 15 47.40 72.08 -16.66
C GLY A 15 48.32 70.89 -17.00
N GLY A 16 48.86 70.86 -18.22
CA GLY A 16 49.85 69.86 -18.64
C GLY A 16 51.27 70.27 -18.27
N ALA A 17 52.10 69.28 -17.93
CA ALA A 17 53.55 69.32 -18.04
C ALA A 17 54.07 67.87 -18.13
N GLU A 18 54.66 67.58 -19.30
CA GLU A 18 55.72 66.63 -19.67
C GLU A 18 55.91 65.28 -18.94
N GLU A 19 56.00 64.23 -19.77
CA GLU A 19 56.38 62.84 -19.48
C GLU A 19 57.80 62.73 -18.89
N GLU A 20 57.92 62.06 -17.74
CA GLU A 20 59.04 61.16 -17.47
C GLU A 20 58.47 59.72 -17.43
N ASP A 21 58.86 58.95 -18.45
CA ASP A 21 58.50 57.57 -18.68
C ASP A 21 59.18 56.64 -17.65
N TYR A 22 58.42 56.23 -16.63
CA TYR A 22 58.75 55.07 -15.79
C TYR A 22 57.69 54.00 -16.05
N HIS A 23 58.02 53.06 -16.93
CA HIS A 23 57.23 51.87 -17.20
C HIS A 23 57.11 51.00 -15.93
N ASP A 24 55.99 51.09 -15.23
CA ASP A 24 55.53 50.04 -14.31
C ASP A 24 54.88 48.93 -15.16
N GLU A 25 55.58 47.79 -15.30
CA GLU A 25 55.02 46.61 -15.97
C GLU A 25 53.81 46.07 -15.19
N PRO A 26 52.71 45.71 -15.87
CA PRO A 26 51.59 45.03 -15.22
C PRO A 26 52.02 43.63 -14.77
N ALA A 27 51.79 43.32 -13.48
CA ALA A 27 52.03 41.98 -12.94
C ALA A 27 51.31 40.93 -13.82
N PRO A 28 52.02 39.87 -14.29
CA PRO A 28 51.45 38.93 -15.24
C PRO A 28 50.29 38.14 -14.62
N PRO A 29 49.32 37.70 -15.44
CA PRO A 29 48.22 36.88 -14.95
C PRO A 29 48.80 35.63 -14.30
N ARG A 30 48.39 35.36 -13.03
CA ARG A 30 48.69 34.09 -12.36
C ARG A 30 48.03 32.96 -13.14
N HIS A 31 48.74 32.43 -14.13
CA HIS A 31 48.43 31.16 -14.75
C HIS A 31 48.49 30.11 -13.65
N ARG A 32 47.31 29.65 -13.18
CA ARG A 32 47.20 28.40 -12.44
C ARG A 32 47.64 27.31 -13.40
N ASN A 33 48.93 27.01 -13.41
CA ASN A 33 49.45 25.80 -14.03
C ASN A 33 48.85 24.63 -13.24
N ALA A 34 47.74 24.09 -13.75
CA ALA A 34 47.21 22.83 -13.29
C ALA A 34 48.34 21.81 -13.45
N ASN A 35 48.86 21.34 -12.31
CA ASN A 35 50.02 20.47 -12.33
C ASN A 35 49.59 19.16 -13.03
N PRO A 36 50.19 18.78 -14.16
CA PRO A 36 49.74 17.61 -14.92
C PRO A 36 49.74 16.34 -14.05
N ARG A 37 50.61 16.30 -13.03
CA ARG A 37 50.63 15.26 -11.99
C ARG A 37 49.36 15.22 -11.14
N SER A 38 48.80 16.37 -10.74
CA SER A 38 47.54 16.41 -9.96
C SER A 38 46.33 15.99 -10.79
N THR A 39 46.30 16.34 -12.08
CA THR A 39 45.21 15.97 -12.99
C THR A 39 45.20 14.46 -13.27
N LEU A 40 46.38 13.86 -13.44
CA LEU A 40 46.54 12.41 -13.60
C LEU A 40 46.10 11.65 -12.35
N ILE A 41 46.42 12.16 -11.15
CA ILE A 41 45.97 11.57 -9.88
C ILE A 41 44.44 11.64 -9.78
N LEU A 42 43.82 12.79 -10.11
CA LEU A 42 42.37 12.97 -10.06
C LEU A 42 41.63 12.03 -11.03
N CYS A 43 42.11 11.90 -12.27
CA CYS A 43 41.59 10.94 -13.24
C CYS A 43 41.77 9.49 -12.76
N GLY A 44 42.88 9.18 -12.11
CA GLY A 44 43.12 7.87 -11.49
C GLY A 44 42.08 7.53 -10.43
N TRP A 45 41.74 8.48 -9.55
CA TRP A 45 40.69 8.30 -8.55
C TRP A 45 39.28 8.18 -9.16
N MET A 46 38.98 8.93 -10.23
CA MET A 46 37.70 8.79 -10.94
C MET A 46 37.56 7.42 -11.62
N LEU A 47 38.63 6.93 -12.27
CA LEU A 47 38.66 5.60 -12.87
C LEU A 47 38.55 4.49 -11.81
N LEU A 48 39.25 4.65 -10.69
CA LEU A 48 39.15 3.72 -9.56
C LEU A 48 37.74 3.70 -8.96
N GLY A 49 37.13 4.87 -8.76
CA GLY A 49 35.75 4.99 -8.28
C GLY A 49 34.75 4.35 -9.25
N PHE A 50 34.92 4.57 -10.56
CA PHE A 50 34.09 3.93 -11.58
C PHE A 50 34.24 2.40 -11.59
N LEU A 51 35.48 1.89 -11.51
CA LEU A 51 35.73 0.45 -11.44
C LEU A 51 35.10 -0.17 -10.18
N ILE A 52 35.22 0.48 -9.02
CA ILE A 52 34.57 0.04 -7.79
C ILE A 52 33.05 0.02 -7.97
N ALA A 53 32.44 1.05 -8.58
CA ALA A 53 31.01 1.10 -8.82
C ALA A 53 30.53 -0.04 -9.74
N VAL A 54 31.26 -0.33 -10.82
CA VAL A 54 30.95 -1.46 -11.71
C VAL A 54 31.06 -2.79 -10.98
N ILE A 55 32.09 -2.97 -10.15
CA ILE A 55 32.26 -4.19 -9.35
C ILE A 55 31.12 -4.33 -8.32
N VAL A 56 30.78 -3.27 -7.59
CA VAL A 56 29.67 -3.28 -6.61
C VAL A 56 28.33 -3.55 -7.30
N PHE A 57 28.07 -2.92 -8.45
CA PHE A 57 26.85 -3.17 -9.23
C PHE A 57 26.81 -4.62 -9.76
N GLY A 58 27.92 -5.13 -10.31
CA GLY A 58 28.04 -6.51 -10.79
C GLY A 58 27.87 -7.55 -9.68
N LEU A 59 28.45 -7.29 -8.51
CA LEU A 59 28.24 -8.09 -7.30
C LEU A 59 26.78 -8.02 -6.84
N GLY A 60 26.17 -6.83 -6.82
CA GLY A 60 24.76 -6.63 -6.49
C GLY A 60 23.82 -7.40 -7.41
N VAL A 61 24.06 -7.38 -8.72
CA VAL A 61 23.29 -8.17 -9.71
C VAL A 61 23.52 -9.66 -9.51
N SER A 62 24.75 -10.10 -9.24
CA SER A 62 25.08 -11.52 -9.04
C SER A 62 24.48 -12.07 -7.76
N ILE A 63 24.56 -11.31 -6.66
CA ILE A 63 23.89 -11.62 -5.39
C ILE A 63 22.38 -11.62 -5.58
N GLY A 64 21.83 -10.60 -6.26
CA GLY A 64 20.39 -10.49 -6.54
C GLY A 64 19.82 -11.66 -7.35
N LYS A 65 20.59 -12.23 -8.28
CA LYS A 65 20.23 -13.47 -8.99
C LYS A 65 20.24 -14.71 -8.10
N GLY A 66 21.02 -14.69 -7.02
CA GLY A 66 21.17 -15.79 -6.05
C GLY A 66 20.25 -15.69 -4.84
N ILE A 67 19.60 -14.54 -4.60
CA ILE A 67 18.52 -14.44 -3.61
C ILE A 67 17.37 -15.30 -4.15
N PRO A 68 17.01 -16.40 -3.47
CA PRO A 68 15.85 -17.15 -3.87
C PRO A 68 14.64 -16.23 -3.71
N THR A 69 14.04 -15.79 -4.81
CA THR A 69 12.65 -15.36 -4.75
C THR A 69 11.92 -16.55 -4.16
N ARG A 70 11.23 -16.36 -3.03
CA ARG A 70 10.38 -17.42 -2.47
C ARG A 70 9.54 -17.90 -3.64
N LYS A 71 9.79 -19.11 -4.11
CA LYS A 71 9.02 -19.74 -5.17
C LYS A 71 7.65 -19.89 -4.53
N ARG A 72 6.78 -18.89 -4.71
CA ARG A 72 5.37 -19.01 -4.38
C ARG A 72 4.96 -20.19 -5.24
N GLU A 73 4.67 -21.32 -4.61
CA GLU A 73 3.91 -22.35 -5.28
C GLU A 73 2.58 -21.68 -5.63
N GLY A 74 2.55 -21.18 -6.86
CA GLY A 74 1.56 -20.21 -7.31
C GLY A 74 0.18 -20.75 -7.04
N LEU A 75 -0.66 -19.89 -6.47
CA LEU A 75 -2.06 -20.06 -6.00
C LEU A 75 -2.26 -20.37 -4.53
N LEU A 76 -1.40 -21.15 -3.86
CA LEU A 76 -1.89 -21.83 -2.65
C LEU A 76 -1.97 -20.94 -1.40
N ILE A 77 -1.09 -19.94 -1.27
CA ILE A 77 -1.04 -19.10 -0.07
C ILE A 77 -1.26 -17.64 -0.47
N PRO A 78 -2.26 -16.93 0.13
CA PRO A 78 -2.38 -15.47 0.00
C PRO A 78 -1.09 -14.76 0.37
N ASP A 79 -0.88 -13.61 -0.23
CA ASP A 79 0.27 -12.78 0.09
C ASP A 79 0.15 -12.33 1.55
N GLY A 80 1.10 -12.74 2.39
CA GLY A 80 1.08 -12.45 3.82
C GLY A 80 2.09 -13.30 4.60
N GLU A 81 2.37 -12.88 5.83
CA GLU A 81 3.28 -13.57 6.75
C GLU A 81 2.58 -14.09 8.01
N VAL A 82 1.33 -13.68 8.24
CA VAL A 82 0.53 -14.09 9.39
C VAL A 82 -0.08 -15.46 9.15
N GLN A 83 0.23 -16.41 10.04
CA GLN A 83 -0.38 -17.74 10.05
C GLN A 83 -1.31 -17.85 11.26
N ILE A 84 -2.54 -18.26 11.01
CA ILE A 84 -3.53 -18.50 12.06
C ILE A 84 -4.12 -19.89 11.88
N ARG A 85 -4.46 -20.54 13.00
CA ARG A 85 -5.31 -21.73 13.00
C ARG A 85 -6.73 -21.27 13.31
N MET A 86 -7.67 -21.59 12.43
CA MET A 86 -9.08 -21.27 12.67
C MET A 86 -9.65 -22.23 13.71
N GLU A 87 -10.31 -21.67 14.71
CA GLU A 87 -10.98 -22.40 15.79
C GLU A 87 -12.41 -21.88 15.92
N TYR A 88 -13.37 -22.79 16.07
CA TYR A 88 -14.77 -22.40 16.13
C TYR A 88 -15.06 -21.57 17.38
N ASN A 89 -15.62 -20.39 17.19
CA ASN A 89 -16.07 -19.51 18.26
C ASN A 89 -17.58 -19.28 18.15
N SER A 90 -18.34 -19.94 19.03
CA SER A 90 -19.79 -19.88 18.99
C SER A 90 -20.38 -18.50 19.24
N THR A 91 -19.68 -17.60 19.94
CA THR A 91 -20.18 -16.25 20.24
C THR A 91 -20.47 -15.46 18.96
N PHE A 92 -19.73 -15.69 17.88
CA PHE A 92 -19.96 -15.03 16.59
C PHE A 92 -21.10 -15.65 15.76
N SER A 93 -21.58 -16.83 16.16
CA SER A 93 -22.62 -17.57 15.43
C SER A 93 -24.00 -17.50 16.08
N GLN A 94 -24.08 -17.11 17.35
CA GLN A 94 -25.31 -17.19 18.15
C GLN A 94 -26.34 -16.10 17.78
N HIS A 95 -27.53 -16.21 18.35
CA HIS A 95 -28.61 -15.23 18.20
C HIS A 95 -28.18 -13.82 18.68
N PRO A 96 -28.67 -12.71 18.07
CA PRO A 96 -28.41 -11.35 18.55
C PRO A 96 -28.68 -11.18 20.05
N SER A 97 -27.71 -10.58 20.73
CA SER A 97 -27.70 -10.36 22.17
C SER A 97 -26.60 -9.36 22.52
N PRO A 98 -26.67 -8.69 23.68
CA PRO A 98 -25.63 -7.73 24.08
C PRO A 98 -24.21 -8.30 24.03
N GLU A 99 -24.02 -9.57 24.37
CA GLU A 99 -22.72 -10.24 24.31
C GLU A 99 -22.24 -10.43 22.87
N THR A 100 -23.08 -11.00 22.02
CA THR A 100 -22.71 -11.27 20.63
C THR A 100 -22.52 -9.99 19.82
N ASP A 101 -23.33 -8.96 20.10
CA ASP A 101 -23.29 -7.70 19.39
C ASP A 101 -22.03 -6.93 19.77
N ALA A 102 -21.62 -6.99 21.05
CA ALA A 102 -20.34 -6.49 21.50
C ALA A 102 -19.16 -7.25 20.86
N ALA A 103 -19.25 -8.58 20.74
CA ALA A 103 -18.24 -9.38 20.08
C ALA A 103 -18.06 -8.97 18.60
N TRP A 104 -19.15 -8.83 17.85
CA TRP A 104 -19.10 -8.35 16.46
C TRP A 104 -18.57 -6.92 16.35
N ALA A 105 -19.00 -6.01 17.23
CA ALA A 105 -18.49 -4.65 17.27
C ALA A 105 -16.97 -4.59 17.52
N SER A 106 -16.43 -5.52 18.32
CA SER A 106 -14.99 -5.57 18.64
C SER A 106 -14.08 -5.87 17.43
N LEU A 107 -14.64 -6.41 16.34
CA LEU A 107 -13.89 -6.69 15.12
C LEU A 107 -13.55 -5.43 14.32
N PHE A 108 -14.27 -4.33 14.56
CA PHE A 108 -14.14 -3.12 13.78
C PHE A 108 -13.13 -2.15 14.42
N PRO A 109 -12.26 -1.51 13.61
CA PRO A 109 -11.38 -0.49 14.13
C PRO A 109 -12.18 0.79 14.45
N LYS A 110 -11.50 1.77 15.04
CA LYS A 110 -12.03 3.13 15.15
C LYS A 110 -12.48 3.62 13.76
N GLY A 111 -13.63 4.28 13.69
CA GLY A 111 -14.22 4.71 12.42
C GLY A 111 -14.81 3.57 11.59
N VAL A 112 -15.04 2.40 12.19
CA VAL A 112 -15.73 1.22 11.65
C VAL A 112 -15.20 0.69 10.31
N GLY A 113 -13.94 1.01 9.98
CA GLY A 113 -13.28 0.56 8.76
C GLY A 113 -13.29 1.55 7.61
N PHE A 114 -13.81 2.77 7.81
CA PHE A 114 -13.62 3.87 6.87
C PHE A 114 -12.26 4.53 7.06
N VAL A 115 -11.59 4.82 5.95
CA VAL A 115 -10.27 5.43 5.89
C VAL A 115 -10.25 6.61 4.93
N LYS A 116 -9.35 7.56 5.18
CA LYS A 116 -9.03 8.67 4.30
C LYS A 116 -7.52 8.84 4.24
N HIS A 117 -6.96 8.86 3.05
CA HIS A 117 -5.51 8.91 2.84
C HIS A 117 -5.15 9.75 1.61
N PRO A 118 -4.21 10.71 1.69
CA PRO A 118 -3.96 11.67 0.60
C PRO A 118 -3.69 11.08 -0.79
N THR A 119 -3.03 9.93 -0.87
CA THR A 119 -2.70 9.27 -2.14
C THR A 119 -3.55 8.02 -2.40
N LEU A 120 -3.64 7.11 -1.43
CA LEU A 120 -4.35 5.84 -1.55
C LEU A 120 -5.89 5.95 -1.53
N ALA A 121 -6.44 6.88 -0.75
CA ALA A 121 -7.89 7.07 -0.59
C ALA A 121 -8.22 8.58 -0.43
N PRO A 122 -8.09 9.39 -1.50
CA PRO A 122 -8.25 10.85 -1.40
C PRO A 122 -9.66 11.24 -0.92
N GLU A 123 -10.65 10.45 -1.32
CA GLU A 123 -12.03 10.49 -0.82
C GLU A 123 -12.22 9.46 0.30
N LEU A 124 -13.16 9.73 1.20
CA LEU A 124 -13.53 8.79 2.26
C LEU A 124 -13.92 7.45 1.62
N SER A 125 -13.27 6.37 2.07
CA SER A 125 -13.45 5.05 1.49
C SER A 125 -13.54 3.98 2.59
N GLY A 126 -14.34 2.94 2.40
CA GLY A 126 -14.36 1.76 3.25
C GLY A 126 -13.29 0.76 2.83
N LEU A 127 -12.68 0.04 3.77
CA LEU A 127 -11.91 -1.16 3.45
C LEU A 127 -12.88 -2.35 3.26
N VAL A 128 -12.68 -3.12 2.18
CA VAL A 128 -13.56 -4.23 1.80
C VAL A 128 -13.73 -5.25 2.93
N VAL A 129 -12.67 -5.60 3.67
CA VAL A 129 -12.76 -6.54 4.79
C VAL A 129 -13.81 -6.13 5.84
N PHE A 130 -13.89 -4.84 6.18
CA PHE A 130 -14.84 -4.38 7.20
C PHE A 130 -16.25 -4.28 6.65
N HIS A 131 -16.42 -3.86 5.38
CA HIS A 131 -17.73 -3.90 4.76
C HIS A 131 -18.25 -5.34 4.63
N ALA A 132 -17.39 -6.30 4.25
CA ALA A 132 -17.76 -7.72 4.18
C ALA A 132 -18.17 -8.28 5.56
N LEU A 133 -17.44 -7.94 6.63
CA LEU A 133 -17.80 -8.33 8.00
C LEU A 133 -19.12 -7.68 8.46
N HIS A 134 -19.35 -6.42 8.10
CA HIS A 134 -20.61 -5.72 8.37
C HIS A 134 -21.80 -6.42 7.69
N CYS A 135 -21.67 -6.73 6.40
CA CYS A 135 -22.70 -7.46 5.67
C CYS A 135 -22.94 -8.87 6.25
N LEU A 136 -21.88 -9.57 6.65
CA LEU A 136 -22.00 -10.90 7.24
C LEU A 136 -22.76 -10.86 8.58
N ASN A 137 -22.51 -9.86 9.44
CA ASN A 137 -23.28 -9.69 10.67
C ASN A 137 -24.74 -9.30 10.38
N ALA A 138 -25.00 -8.44 9.39
CA ALA A 138 -26.36 -8.10 8.98
C ALA A 138 -27.14 -9.35 8.49
N LEU A 139 -26.48 -10.24 7.74
CA LEU A 139 -27.06 -11.52 7.32
C LEU A 139 -27.38 -12.43 8.52
N ARG A 140 -26.50 -12.46 9.53
CA ARG A 140 -26.74 -13.19 10.79
C ARG A 140 -27.99 -12.65 11.50
N GLU A 141 -28.12 -11.33 11.63
CA GLU A 141 -29.27 -10.69 12.29
C GLU A 141 -30.58 -11.00 11.54
N VAL A 142 -30.59 -10.84 10.22
CA VAL A 142 -31.76 -11.15 9.37
C VAL A 142 -32.11 -12.63 9.42
N TYR A 143 -31.13 -13.53 9.41
CA TYR A 143 -31.34 -14.97 9.55
C TYR A 143 -32.09 -15.30 10.84
N TYR A 144 -31.64 -14.75 11.97
CA TYR A 144 -32.30 -15.01 13.25
C TYR A 144 -33.68 -14.37 13.34
N ALA A 145 -33.86 -13.15 12.83
CA ALA A 145 -35.18 -12.54 12.73
C ALA A 145 -36.16 -13.40 11.90
N ALA A 146 -35.68 -13.99 10.80
CA ALA A 146 -36.48 -14.89 9.96
C ALA A 146 -36.77 -16.24 10.64
N MET A 147 -35.83 -16.78 11.41
CA MET A 147 -36.02 -18.00 12.21
C MET A 147 -37.02 -17.79 13.35
N ASP A 148 -36.95 -16.65 14.03
CA ASP A 148 -37.91 -16.27 15.08
C ASP A 148 -39.32 -16.07 14.50
N GLY A 149 -39.41 -15.54 13.27
CA GLY A 149 -40.65 -15.43 12.50
C GLY A 149 -41.11 -16.72 11.81
N GLN A 150 -40.36 -17.82 11.97
CA GLN A 150 -40.63 -19.17 11.49
C GLN A 150 -40.96 -19.28 9.98
N LEU A 151 -39.91 -19.26 9.16
CA LEU A 151 -39.90 -19.89 7.83
C LEU A 151 -40.20 -21.40 7.98
N SER A 152 -41.47 -21.77 7.92
CA SER A 152 -42.05 -23.07 8.31
C SER A 152 -41.56 -24.31 7.54
N HIS A 153 -40.55 -24.21 6.67
CA HIS A 153 -40.09 -25.30 5.80
C HIS A 153 -38.56 -25.40 5.65
N ALA A 154 -37.77 -24.79 6.55
CA ALA A 154 -36.31 -24.78 6.39
C ALA A 154 -35.64 -26.13 6.72
N ALA A 155 -36.22 -26.95 7.59
CA ALA A 155 -35.66 -28.25 7.96
C ALA A 155 -36.31 -29.37 7.14
N ASP A 156 -35.78 -29.62 5.94
CA ASP A 156 -35.86 -30.97 5.39
C ASP A 156 -34.77 -31.77 6.13
N GLU A 157 -35.15 -32.74 6.97
CA GLU A 157 -34.24 -33.45 7.89
C GLU A 157 -33.04 -34.14 7.18
N HIS A 158 -33.09 -34.26 5.85
CA HIS A 158 -32.03 -34.83 5.03
C HIS A 158 -31.08 -33.80 4.39
N ASP A 159 -31.32 -32.50 4.56
CA ASP A 159 -30.47 -31.44 4.01
C ASP A 159 -29.58 -30.83 5.09
N HIS A 160 -28.40 -31.44 5.29
CA HIS A 160 -27.36 -30.98 6.22
C HIS A 160 -26.95 -29.51 6.02
N MET A 161 -27.19 -28.93 4.85
CA MET A 161 -26.86 -27.53 4.56
C MET A 161 -27.85 -26.54 5.22
N LYS A 162 -29.09 -26.98 5.46
CA LYS A 162 -30.15 -26.16 6.06
C LYS A 162 -30.30 -26.35 7.56
N ASP A 163 -29.54 -27.28 8.14
CA ASP A 163 -29.48 -27.47 9.59
C ASP A 163 -28.99 -26.17 10.27
N PRO A 164 -29.74 -25.64 11.27
CA PRO A 164 -29.35 -24.42 11.98
C PRO A 164 -27.95 -24.48 12.60
N HIS A 165 -27.48 -25.66 13.02
CA HIS A 165 -26.12 -25.81 13.52
C HIS A 165 -25.09 -25.65 12.39
N HIS A 166 -25.33 -26.22 11.21
CA HIS A 166 -24.49 -25.98 10.02
C HIS A 166 -24.42 -24.50 9.64
N VAL A 167 -25.57 -23.81 9.58
CA VAL A 167 -25.62 -22.36 9.26
C VAL A 167 -24.85 -21.54 10.30
N ARG A 168 -24.97 -21.88 11.59
CA ARG A 168 -24.20 -21.24 12.66
C ARG A 168 -22.70 -21.43 12.48
N HIS A 169 -22.25 -22.65 12.18
CA HIS A 169 -20.85 -22.92 11.89
C HIS A 169 -20.35 -22.10 10.69
N CYS A 170 -21.15 -22.01 9.63
CA CYS A 170 -20.84 -21.22 8.43
C CYS A 170 -20.61 -19.73 8.74
N PHE A 171 -21.40 -19.11 9.63
CA PHE A 171 -21.18 -17.71 9.99
C PHE A 171 -19.80 -17.45 10.58
N ASP A 172 -19.34 -18.27 11.52
CA ASP A 172 -18.02 -18.09 12.13
C ASP A 172 -16.89 -18.50 11.18
N TYR A 173 -17.08 -19.55 10.39
CA TYR A 173 -16.12 -19.95 9.34
C TYR A 173 -15.92 -18.83 8.30
N LEU A 174 -17.00 -18.23 7.80
CA LEU A 174 -16.95 -17.13 6.84
C LEU A 174 -16.31 -15.89 7.46
N ARG A 175 -16.67 -15.55 8.71
CA ARG A 175 -16.04 -14.44 9.44
C ARG A 175 -14.52 -14.62 9.52
N GLN A 176 -14.06 -15.80 9.93
CA GLN A 176 -12.63 -16.11 10.01
C GLN A 176 -11.96 -16.11 8.63
N SER A 177 -12.64 -16.61 7.59
CA SER A 177 -12.15 -16.60 6.22
C SER A 177 -11.96 -15.17 5.68
N LEU A 178 -12.93 -14.28 5.93
CA LEU A 178 -12.83 -12.86 5.58
C LEU A 178 -11.67 -12.17 6.30
N MET A 179 -11.48 -12.45 7.59
CA MET A 179 -10.36 -11.92 8.37
C MET A 179 -9.00 -12.49 7.94
N CYS A 180 -8.96 -13.75 7.50
CA CYS A 180 -7.74 -14.38 7.00
C CYS A 180 -7.35 -13.83 5.61
N ALA A 181 -8.33 -13.57 4.75
CA ALA A 181 -8.11 -12.96 3.45
C ALA A 181 -7.77 -11.46 3.56
N ALA A 182 -8.34 -10.79 4.58
CA ALA A 182 -8.12 -9.39 4.93
C ALA A 182 -8.08 -8.46 3.71
N ASP A 183 -9.12 -8.50 2.87
CA ASP A 183 -9.18 -7.71 1.65
C ASP A 183 -9.03 -6.20 1.93
N THR A 184 -7.89 -5.63 1.52
CA THR A 184 -7.53 -4.22 1.70
C THR A 184 -7.90 -3.33 0.51
N ASN A 185 -8.69 -3.82 -0.44
CA ASN A 185 -9.25 -2.96 -1.48
C ASN A 185 -10.11 -1.85 -0.85
N LEU A 186 -10.25 -0.75 -1.60
CA LEU A 186 -10.91 0.47 -1.13
C LEU A 186 -12.23 0.72 -1.88
N GLU A 187 -13.26 1.05 -1.10
CA GLU A 187 -14.61 1.32 -1.55
C GLU A 187 -14.93 2.80 -1.38
N PRO A 188 -14.95 3.59 -2.45
CA PRO A 188 -15.36 5.00 -2.34
C PRO A 188 -16.76 5.10 -1.75
N VAL A 189 -16.94 6.00 -0.79
CA VAL A 189 -18.26 6.29 -0.22
C VAL A 189 -19.14 6.95 -1.28
N ASP A 190 -20.31 6.36 -1.47
CA ASP A 190 -21.40 6.95 -2.20
C ASP A 190 -22.03 8.06 -1.33
N LYS A 191 -22.02 9.29 -1.85
CA LYS A 191 -22.48 10.48 -1.12
C LYS A 191 -24.00 10.53 -0.96
N GLU A 192 -24.75 9.92 -1.88
CA GLU A 192 -26.20 9.90 -1.84
C GLU A 192 -26.69 8.83 -0.85
N LEU A 193 -26.03 7.67 -0.84
CA LEU A 193 -26.36 6.55 0.05
C LEU A 193 -25.71 6.66 1.44
N GLN A 194 -24.79 7.61 1.63
CA GLN A 194 -24.01 7.78 2.87
C GLN A 194 -23.29 6.48 3.31
N GLY A 195 -22.83 5.69 2.34
CA GLY A 195 -22.26 4.36 2.59
C GLY A 195 -21.48 3.84 1.39
N VAL A 196 -21.06 2.57 1.47
CA VAL A 196 -20.36 1.88 0.38
C VAL A 196 -21.29 0.84 -0.24
N THR A 197 -21.34 0.78 -1.57
CA THR A 197 -22.19 -0.19 -2.29
C THR A 197 -21.49 -1.51 -2.54
N GLY A 198 -20.15 -1.48 -2.55
CA GLY A 198 -19.32 -2.62 -2.94
C GLY A 198 -19.16 -2.82 -4.45
N TRP A 199 -19.69 -1.91 -5.27
CA TRP A 199 -19.72 -2.04 -6.73
C TRP A 199 -19.20 -0.80 -7.46
N GLY A 200 -18.84 -0.95 -8.73
CA GLY A 200 -18.54 0.19 -9.62
C GLY A 200 -17.13 0.77 -9.51
N TYR A 201 -16.21 0.11 -8.81
CA TYR A 201 -14.82 0.52 -8.68
C TYR A 201 -13.86 -0.66 -8.94
N SER A 202 -12.58 -0.35 -9.20
CA SER A 202 -11.59 -1.37 -9.51
C SER A 202 -11.08 -2.06 -8.25
N ARG A 203 -11.04 -3.40 -8.26
CA ARG A 203 -10.46 -4.24 -7.21
C ARG A 203 -9.27 -5.03 -7.76
N THR A 204 -8.25 -5.21 -6.93
CA THR A 204 -7.19 -6.18 -7.18
C THR A 204 -7.55 -7.49 -6.48
N CYS A 205 -7.74 -8.55 -7.26
CA CYS A 205 -8.15 -9.86 -6.77
C CYS A 205 -7.11 -10.93 -7.13
N ARG A 206 -7.15 -12.06 -6.43
CA ARG A 206 -6.54 -13.29 -6.95
C ARG A 206 -7.28 -13.72 -8.22
N ASP A 207 -6.54 -14.26 -9.18
CA ASP A 207 -7.14 -14.92 -10.33
C ASP A 207 -7.87 -16.20 -9.90
N TYR A 208 -9.18 -16.09 -9.73
CA TYR A 208 -10.07 -17.19 -9.39
C TYR A 208 -10.05 -18.30 -10.45
N GLN A 209 -9.95 -17.96 -11.73
CA GLN A 209 -9.98 -18.94 -12.80
C GLN A 209 -8.71 -19.78 -12.80
N SER A 210 -7.56 -19.17 -12.53
CA SER A 210 -6.32 -19.92 -12.34
C SER A 210 -6.44 -20.90 -11.15
N VAL A 211 -7.00 -20.48 -10.00
CA VAL A 211 -7.23 -21.37 -8.85
C VAL A 211 -8.12 -22.56 -9.21
N LYS A 212 -9.26 -22.28 -9.87
CA LYS A 212 -10.20 -23.29 -10.32
C LYS A 212 -9.53 -24.28 -11.28
N ALA A 213 -8.85 -23.78 -12.31
CA ALA A 213 -8.18 -24.60 -13.31
C ALA A 213 -7.08 -25.48 -12.70
N TRP A 214 -6.32 -24.96 -11.74
CA TRP A 214 -5.32 -25.75 -11.01
C TRP A 214 -5.95 -26.89 -10.21
N ALA A 215 -7.07 -26.63 -9.51
CA ALA A 215 -7.76 -27.66 -8.74
C ALA A 215 -8.31 -28.77 -9.64
N GLU A 216 -8.96 -28.40 -10.74
CA GLU A 216 -9.50 -29.33 -11.74
C GLU A 216 -8.41 -30.15 -12.44
N ALA A 217 -7.26 -29.54 -12.75
CA ALA A 217 -6.19 -30.23 -13.47
C ALA A 217 -5.39 -31.22 -12.62
N ASN A 218 -5.35 -31.05 -11.30
CA ASN A 218 -4.45 -31.81 -10.44
C ASN A 218 -5.16 -32.67 -9.38
N TRP A 219 -6.38 -32.31 -8.95
CA TRP A 219 -6.96 -32.84 -7.71
C TRP A 219 -8.50 -32.89 -7.72
N SER A 220 -9.18 -32.84 -8.87
CA SER A 220 -10.60 -33.18 -8.89
C SER A 220 -10.73 -34.64 -8.47
N ASN A 221 -11.47 -34.91 -7.38
CA ASN A 221 -11.84 -36.27 -6.97
C ASN A 221 -12.90 -36.86 -7.93
N ASP A 222 -12.67 -36.71 -9.24
CA ASP A 222 -13.55 -37.20 -10.30
C ASP A 222 -13.15 -38.63 -10.62
N PRO A 223 -14.01 -39.63 -10.39
CA PRO A 223 -13.76 -40.98 -10.88
C PRO A 223 -13.89 -40.94 -12.41
N SER A 224 -12.75 -40.89 -13.11
CA SER A 224 -12.69 -40.98 -14.57
C SER A 224 -13.30 -42.28 -15.12
#